data_AF-K1GL09-F1
#
_entry.id   AF-K1GL09-F1
#
_cell.length_a   1.000
_cell.length_b   1.000
_cell.length_c   1.000
_cell.angle_alpha   90.00
_cell.angle_beta   90.00
_cell.angle_gamma   90.00
#
_symmetry.space_group_name_H-M   'P 1'
#
loop_
_entity.id
_entity.type
_entity.pdbx_description
1 polymer ?
#
loop_
_entity_poly.entity_id
_entity_poly.type
_entity_poly.pdbx_seq_one_letter_code
_entity_poly.pdbx_strand_id
1 'polypeptide(L)'
;MFYFLYGNSPMIEFETEKKTEEILEKYPNISAKYYDCALKEDDEFLSALQVNSIFKTVDFLILKRAETLKSLGIQKLFKTLKTMI
;
A
#
# COMPACT_ATOMS: atom_id res chain seq x y z
N MET A 1 -4.22 9.38 -0.46
CA MET A 1 -5.36 8.71 -1.10
C MET A 1 -5.25 7.21 -0.82
N PHE A 2 -6.33 6.53 -0.49
CA PHE A 2 -6.31 5.11 -0.09
C PHE A 2 -7.23 4.30 -1.00
N TYR A 3 -6.77 3.13 -1.45
CA TYR A 3 -7.52 2.19 -2.27
C TYR A 3 -7.55 0.85 -1.55
N PHE A 4 -8.71 0.19 -1.55
CA PHE A 4 -8.84 -1.16 -1.01
C PHE A 4 -9.46 -2.04 -2.10
N LEU A 5 -8.64 -2.90 -2.71
CA LEU A 5 -9.09 -3.91 -3.65
C LEU A 5 -9.27 -5.22 -2.87
N TYR A 6 -10.43 -5.85 -3.01
CA TYR A 6 -10.75 -7.09 -2.31
C TYR A 6 -11.46 -8.07 -3.24
N GLY A 7 -11.23 -9.36 -3.02
CA GLY A 7 -11.78 -10.43 -3.86
C GLY A 7 -10.85 -11.64 -3.88
N ASN A 8 -11.40 -12.81 -4.20
CA ASN A 8 -10.66 -14.07 -4.27
C ASN A 8 -10.47 -14.54 -5.73
N SER A 9 -10.63 -13.63 -6.69
CA SER A 9 -10.44 -13.91 -8.11
C SER A 9 -9.00 -13.63 -8.50
N PRO A 10 -8.34 -14.48 -9.31
CA PRO A 10 -7.04 -14.16 -9.91
C PRO A 10 -7.04 -12.83 -10.68
N MET A 11 -8.22 -12.36 -11.11
CA MET A 11 -8.37 -11.04 -11.75
C MET A 11 -7.97 -9.87 -10.85
N ILE A 12 -7.91 -10.05 -9.52
CA ILE A 12 -7.55 -8.95 -8.61
C ILE A 12 -6.12 -8.46 -8.81
N GLU A 13 -5.20 -9.34 -9.25
CA GLU A 13 -3.84 -8.95 -9.59
C GLU A 13 -3.85 -8.04 -10.81
N PHE A 14 -4.59 -8.43 -11.85
CA PHE A 14 -4.76 -7.62 -13.06
C PHE A 14 -5.44 -6.26 -12.76
N GLU A 15 -6.48 -6.24 -11.93
CA GLU A 15 -7.11 -4.98 -11.51
C GLU A 15 -6.16 -4.09 -10.70
N THR A 16 -5.31 -4.68 -9.86
CA THR A 16 -4.29 -3.95 -9.10
C THR A 16 -3.24 -3.34 -10.01
N GLU A 17 -2.77 -4.10 -11.01
CA GLU A 17 -1.81 -3.62 -12.02
C GLU A 17 -2.41 -2.48 -12.83
N LYS A 18 -3.59 -2.67 -13.43
CA LYS A 18 -4.31 -1.63 -14.17
C LYS A 18 -4.52 -0.37 -13.32
N LYS A 19 -4.90 -0.54 -12.05
CA LYS A 19 -5.10 0.61 -11.16
C LYS A 19 -3.80 1.35 -10.87
N THR A 20 -2.70 0.60 -10.75
CA THR A 20 -1.37 1.17 -10.54
C THR A 20 -0.93 1.98 -11.76
N GLU A 21 -1.12 1.45 -12.97
CA GLU A 21 -0.83 2.16 -14.22
C GLU A 21 -1.62 3.48 -14.31
N GLU A 22 -2.94 3.45 -14.09
CA GLU A 22 -3.80 4.65 -14.07
C GLU A 22 -3.29 5.72 -13.09
N ILE A 23 -2.79 5.30 -11.93
CA ILE A 23 -2.27 6.19 -10.89
C ILE A 23 -0.91 6.77 -11.29
N LEU A 24 -0.01 5.97 -11.84
CA LEU A 24 1.32 6.40 -12.27
C LEU A 24 1.25 7.35 -13.47
N GLU A 25 0.32 7.11 -14.42
CA GLU A 25 0.06 8.04 -15.53
C GLU A 25 -0.45 9.39 -15.03
N LYS A 26 -1.35 9.38 -14.04
CA LYS A 26 -1.93 10.61 -13.46
C LYS A 26 -0.92 11.38 -12.60
N TYR A 27 0.05 10.69 -12.01
CA TYR A 27 1.01 11.25 -11.08
C TYR A 27 2.45 10.81 -11.44
N PRO A 28 3.06 11.35 -12.49
CA PRO A 28 4.32 10.83 -13.06
C PRO A 28 5.56 10.95 -12.14
N ASN A 29 5.44 11.67 -11.02
CA ASN A 29 6.54 11.87 -10.05
C ASN A 29 6.45 10.96 -8.83
N ILE A 30 5.58 9.94 -8.84
CA ILE A 30 5.46 8.96 -7.75
C ILE A 30 6.01 7.61 -8.20
N SER A 31 6.58 6.87 -7.27
CA SER A 31 7.07 5.51 -7.53
C SER A 31 6.20 4.48 -6.82
N ALA A 32 5.80 3.43 -7.55
CA ALA A 32 5.10 2.30 -6.95
C ALA A 32 6.07 1.40 -6.20
N LYS A 33 5.74 1.06 -4.95
CA LYS A 33 6.46 0.07 -4.14
C LYS A 33 5.51 -1.03 -3.71
N TYR A 34 5.90 -2.25 -3.99
CA TYR A 34 5.12 -3.43 -3.70
C TYR A 34 5.64 -4.11 -2.46
N TYR A 35 4.71 -4.51 -1.61
CA TYR A 35 4.92 -5.30 -0.41
C TYR A 35 3.91 -6.44 -0.40
N ASP A 36 4.27 -7.53 0.24
CA ASP A 36 3.46 -8.73 0.26
C ASP A 36 3.46 -9.43 1.63
N CYS A 37 2.26 -9.59 2.20
CA CYS A 37 2.12 -10.20 3.51
C CYS A 37 2.53 -11.68 3.53
N ALA A 38 2.41 -12.40 2.41
CA ALA A 38 2.87 -13.80 2.37
C ALA A 38 4.40 -13.90 2.38
N LEU A 39 5.10 -12.83 2.00
CA LEU A 39 6.55 -12.69 2.09
C LEU A 39 7.00 -12.08 3.42
N LYS A 40 6.06 -11.76 4.33
CA LYS A 40 6.31 -11.11 5.64
C LYS A 40 6.89 -9.69 5.51
N GLU A 41 6.49 -8.97 4.48
CA GLU A 41 6.93 -7.58 4.23
C GLU A 41 5.99 -6.54 4.91
N ASP A 42 5.07 -6.97 5.77
CA ASP A 42 4.08 -6.11 6.41
C ASP A 42 4.69 -5.07 7.36
N ASP A 43 5.74 -5.41 8.10
CA ASP A 43 6.45 -4.45 8.95
C ASP A 43 7.24 -3.41 8.13
N GLU A 44 7.77 -3.79 6.97
CA GLU A 44 8.47 -2.89 6.05
C GLU A 44 7.49 -1.90 5.39
N PHE A 45 6.32 -2.40 4.97
CA PHE A 45 5.22 -1.58 4.49
C PHE A 45 4.77 -0.56 5.54
N LEU A 46 4.54 -1.00 6.78
CA LEU A 46 4.12 -0.12 7.88
C LEU A 46 5.20 0.92 8.22
N SER A 47 6.47 0.55 8.09
CA SER A 47 7.59 1.48 8.27
C SER A 47 7.63 2.52 7.15
N ALA A 48 7.43 2.11 5.89
CA ALA A 48 7.37 2.99 4.73
C ALA A 48 6.21 4.01 4.83
N LEU A 49 5.05 3.58 5.34
CA LEU A 49 3.90 4.47 5.59
C LEU A 49 4.20 5.58 6.62
N GLN A 50 5.13 5.36 7.55
CA GLN A 50 5.45 6.32 8.61
C GLN A 50 6.55 7.32 8.21
N VAL A 51 7.14 7.18 7.02
CA VAL A 51 8.21 8.07 6.55
C VAL A 51 7.63 9.42 6.15
N ASN A 52 7.65 10.37 7.07
CA ASN A 52 7.40 11.78 6.77
C ASN A 52 8.73 12.45 6.40
N SER A 53 9.05 12.49 5.10
CA SER A 53 10.21 13.24 4.62
C SER A 53 9.76 14.43 3.77
N ILE A 54 10.19 15.63 4.18
CA ILE A 54 10.04 16.89 3.43
C ILE A 54 10.86 16.91 2.12
N PHE A 55 11.74 15.93 1.91
CA PHE A 55 12.62 15.85 0.72
C PHE A 55 12.31 14.66 -0.19
N LYS A 56 11.34 13.79 0.14
CA LYS A 56 11.02 12.62 -0.70
C LYS A 56 9.90 12.90 -1.69
N THR A 57 10.03 12.31 -2.87
CA THR A 57 8.92 12.02 -3.78
C THR A 57 7.84 11.23 -3.03
N VAL A 58 6.58 11.56 -3.28
CA VAL A 58 5.44 10.82 -2.72
C VAL A 58 5.52 9.39 -3.23
N ASP A 59 5.60 8.41 -2.33
CA ASP A 59 5.61 6.99 -2.69
C ASP A 59 4.17 6.47 -2.81
N PHE A 60 3.90 5.63 -3.81
CA PHE A 60 2.68 4.86 -3.94
C PHE A 60 2.91 3.44 -3.40
N LEU A 61 2.43 3.18 -2.19
CA LEU A 61 2.66 1.91 -1.50
C LEU A 61 1.50 0.94 -1.76
N ILE A 62 1.81 -0.28 -2.16
CA ILE A 62 0.85 -1.35 -2.47
C ILE A 62 1.17 -2.53 -1.56
N LEU A 63 0.17 -3.01 -0.81
CA LEU A 63 0.28 -4.19 0.04
C LEU A 63 -0.62 -5.30 -0.49
N LYS A 64 -0.02 -6.39 -0.96
CA LYS A 64 -0.71 -7.60 -1.41
C LYS A 64 -1.03 -8.51 -0.23
N ARG A 65 -2.11 -9.29 -0.39
CA ARG A 65 -2.55 -10.34 0.55
C ARG A 65 -2.78 -9.84 1.98
N ALA A 66 -3.31 -8.62 2.10
CA ALA A 66 -3.56 -7.93 3.37
C ALA A 66 -4.58 -8.65 4.27
N GLU A 67 -5.32 -9.64 3.78
CA GLU A 67 -6.15 -10.53 4.59
C GLU A 67 -5.35 -11.34 5.62
N THR A 68 -4.05 -11.52 5.40
CA THR A 68 -3.15 -12.24 6.31
C THR A 68 -2.51 -11.33 7.37
N LEU A 69 -2.84 -10.02 7.36
CA LEU A 69 -2.28 -9.05 8.29
C LEU A 69 -2.76 -9.35 9.73
N LYS A 70 -1.81 -9.47 10.65
CA LYS A 70 -2.12 -9.75 12.06
C LYS A 70 -2.86 -8.58 12.70
N SER A 71 -3.64 -8.86 13.75
CA SER A 71 -4.38 -7.83 14.52
C SER A 71 -3.50 -6.63 14.93
N LEU A 72 -2.23 -6.87 15.25
CA LEU A 72 -1.29 -5.83 15.65
C LEU A 72 -0.88 -4.95 14.46
N GLY A 73 -0.72 -5.54 13.27
CA GLY A 73 -0.53 -4.81 12.02
C GLY A 73 -1.75 -3.95 11.65
N ILE A 74 -2.96 -4.47 11.87
CA ILE A 74 -4.20 -3.74 11.58
C ILE A 74 -4.29 -2.50 12.48
N GLN A 75 -4.01 -2.65 13.77
CA GLN A 75 -3.95 -1.52 14.71
C GLN A 75 -2.91 -0.47 14.30
N LYS A 76 -1.70 -0.90 13.90
CA LYS A 76 -0.67 0.01 13.39
C LYS A 76 -1.16 0.75 12.14
N LEU A 77 -1.78 0.07 11.19
CA LEU A 77 -2.33 0.67 9.97
C LEU A 77 -3.36 1.77 10.29
N PHE A 78 -4.36 1.47 11.13
CA PHE A 78 -5.39 2.44 11.51
C PHE A 78 -4.80 3.64 12.25
N LYS A 79 -3.82 3.43 13.14
CA LYS A 79 -3.14 4.52 13.85
C LYS A 79 -2.43 5.46 12.87
N THR A 80 -1.74 4.90 11.88
CA THR A 80 -1.06 5.69 10.84
C THR A 80 -2.06 6.47 9.98
N LEU A 81 -3.13 5.82 9.50
CA LEU A 81 -4.18 6.47 8.70
C LEU A 81 -4.86 7.63 9.45
N LYS A 82 -5.15 7.46 10.75
CA LYS A 82 -5.72 8.52 11.60
C LYS A 82 -4.81 9.74 11.73
N THR A 83 -3.50 9.57 11.59
CA THR A 83 -2.52 10.67 11.71
C THR A 83 -2.38 11.45 10.39
N MET A 84 -2.83 10.87 9.27
CA MET A 84 -2.76 11.46 7.92
C MET A 84 -4.04 12.21 7.51
N ILE A 85 -5.14 12.06 8.26
CA ILE A 85 -6.43 12.76 8.07
C ILE A 85 -6.53 13.89 9.09
#